data_AF-A0A6G0QUN2-F1
#
_entry.id   AF-A0A6G0QUN2-F1
#
_cell.length_a   1.000
_cell.length_b   1.000
_cell.length_c   1.000
_cell.angle_alpha   90.00
_cell.angle_beta   90.00
_cell.angle_gamma   90.00
#
_symmetry.space_group_name_H-M   'P 1'
#
loop_
_entity.id
_entity.type
_entity.pdbx_description
1 polymer ?
#
loop_
_entity_poly.entity_id
_entity_poly.type
_entity_poly.pdbx_seq_one_letter_code
_entity_poly.pdbx_strand_id
1 'polypeptide(L)'
;MEAALGTRATLQENGFELTDDGVHWLVHCACRTGQRDLVQGLLTPSVSSADHGETVATRVIAFNAAIAAYGNKERWAEVLDVYEMLPENLHPELKGWHLGAVIMAHAKAEDKEVKLRALEIFNEHKDRAGDLAYGGAITALLETEQFDEALAFAEDMKQKEIAWGKNVYQAVVLALIRRGTAEEAVQLLEARVRSMGNAPDGYLNIIQFYTDRHPRSDAEQM
;
A
#
# COMPACT_ATOMS: atom_id res chain seq x y z
N MET A 1 22.11 -1.60 -17.24
CA MET A 1 21.22 -1.21 -18.38
C MET A 1 21.26 -2.17 -19.57
N GLU A 2 22.42 -2.49 -20.17
CA GLU A 2 22.52 -3.44 -21.31
C GLU A 2 22.01 -4.87 -21.00
N ALA A 3 22.19 -5.36 -19.78
CA ALA A 3 21.74 -6.70 -19.41
C ALA A 3 20.21 -6.85 -19.37
N ALA A 4 19.48 -5.79 -19.00
CA ALA A 4 18.02 -5.82 -18.86
C ALA A 4 17.30 -5.74 -20.21
N LEU A 5 17.72 -4.77 -21.05
CA LEU A 5 17.31 -4.69 -22.45
C LEU A 5 17.73 -5.95 -23.20
N GLY A 6 18.93 -6.47 -22.89
CA GLY A 6 19.47 -7.71 -23.38
C GLY A 6 18.57 -8.91 -23.06
N THR A 7 18.05 -9.07 -21.85
CA THR A 7 17.18 -10.22 -21.52
C THR A 7 15.86 -10.24 -22.28
N ARG A 8 15.18 -9.08 -22.45
CA ARG A 8 13.92 -9.02 -23.20
C ARG A 8 14.15 -9.21 -24.69
N ALA A 9 15.18 -8.55 -25.24
CA ALA A 9 15.59 -8.70 -26.62
C ALA A 9 16.08 -10.12 -26.93
N THR A 10 16.93 -10.73 -26.09
CA THR A 10 17.40 -12.11 -26.29
C THR A 10 16.28 -13.13 -26.13
N LEU A 11 15.30 -12.93 -25.24
CA LEU A 11 14.15 -13.84 -25.15
C LEU A 11 13.28 -13.78 -26.41
N GLN A 12 13.07 -12.59 -26.97
CA GLN A 12 12.36 -12.40 -28.24
C GLN A 12 13.15 -12.90 -29.45
N GLU A 13 14.47 -12.64 -29.50
CA GLU A 13 15.39 -13.14 -30.55
C GLU A 13 15.49 -14.67 -30.55
N ASN A 14 15.32 -15.32 -29.39
CA ASN A 14 15.25 -16.77 -29.28
C ASN A 14 13.85 -17.35 -29.58
N GLY A 15 12.91 -16.54 -30.06
CA GLY A 15 11.57 -16.98 -30.48
C GLY A 15 10.59 -17.25 -29.34
N PHE A 16 10.89 -16.80 -28.12
CA PHE A 16 9.92 -16.85 -27.02
C PHE A 16 9.05 -15.59 -27.06
N GLU A 17 7.82 -15.72 -27.56
CA GLU A 17 6.79 -14.72 -27.28
C GLU A 17 6.55 -14.71 -25.76
N LEU A 18 6.93 -13.62 -25.11
CA LEU A 18 6.64 -13.45 -23.68
C LEU A 18 5.13 -13.28 -23.52
N THR A 19 4.46 -14.32 -23.03
CA THR A 19 3.06 -14.23 -22.62
C THR A 19 2.92 -13.26 -21.45
N ASP A 20 1.70 -12.76 -21.23
CA ASP A 20 1.38 -11.91 -20.08
C ASP A 20 1.80 -12.54 -18.74
N ASP A 21 1.61 -13.85 -18.58
CA ASP A 21 2.09 -14.61 -17.41
C ASP A 21 3.62 -14.63 -17.32
N GLY A 22 4.31 -14.75 -18.45
CA GLY A 22 5.77 -14.69 -18.52
C GLY A 22 6.31 -13.33 -18.06
N VAL A 23 5.68 -12.24 -18.51
CA VAL A 23 6.01 -10.87 -18.07
C VAL A 23 5.80 -10.72 -16.57
N HIS A 24 4.66 -11.18 -16.06
CA HIS A 24 4.35 -11.13 -14.63
C HIS A 24 5.44 -11.79 -13.78
N TRP A 25 5.77 -13.06 -14.07
CA TRP A 25 6.76 -13.79 -13.29
C TRP A 25 8.16 -13.23 -13.40
N LEU A 26 8.54 -12.75 -14.60
CA LEU A 26 9.86 -12.20 -14.83
C LEU A 26 10.08 -10.91 -14.03
N VAL A 27 9.10 -9.98 -14.04
CA VAL A 27 9.13 -8.77 -13.20
C VAL A 27 9.10 -9.13 -11.72
N HIS A 28 8.20 -10.03 -11.31
CA HIS A 28 8.07 -10.43 -9.91
C HIS A 28 9.37 -11.06 -9.38
N CYS A 29 10.03 -11.90 -10.16
CA CYS A 29 11.33 -12.48 -9.82
C CYS A 29 12.44 -11.41 -9.74
N ALA A 30 12.52 -10.50 -10.71
CA ALA A 30 13.49 -9.40 -10.69
C ALA A 30 13.34 -8.51 -9.43
N CYS A 31 12.10 -8.23 -9.03
CA CYS A 31 11.79 -7.49 -7.80
C CYS A 31 12.25 -8.25 -6.56
N ARG A 32 12.00 -9.57 -6.50
CA ARG A 32 12.40 -10.45 -5.40
C ARG A 32 13.92 -10.62 -5.28
N THR A 33 14.64 -10.63 -6.39
CA THR A 33 16.10 -10.75 -6.41
C THR A 33 16.81 -9.41 -6.22
N GLY A 34 16.06 -8.30 -6.14
CA GLY A 34 16.60 -6.97 -5.90
C GLY A 34 17.32 -6.37 -7.12
N GLN A 35 17.09 -6.89 -8.32
CA GLN A 35 17.72 -6.42 -9.55
C GLN A 35 17.00 -5.16 -10.07
N ARG A 36 17.28 -4.01 -9.45
CA ARG A 36 16.60 -2.73 -9.76
C ARG A 36 16.74 -2.32 -11.24
N ASP A 37 17.93 -2.42 -11.80
CA ASP A 37 18.19 -2.16 -13.23
C ASP A 37 17.33 -3.02 -14.16
N LEU A 38 17.10 -4.28 -13.77
CA LEU A 38 16.28 -5.20 -14.54
C LEU A 38 14.80 -4.79 -14.45
N VAL A 39 14.30 -4.50 -13.25
CA VAL A 39 12.92 -4.03 -13.06
C VAL A 39 12.67 -2.76 -13.87
N GLN A 40 13.55 -1.77 -13.80
CA GLN A 40 13.42 -0.53 -14.57
C GLN A 40 13.44 -0.79 -16.08
N GLY A 41 14.35 -1.64 -16.56
CA GLY A 41 14.42 -2.01 -17.98
C GLY A 41 13.18 -2.74 -18.48
N LEU A 42 12.48 -3.47 -17.61
CA LEU A 42 11.26 -4.20 -17.95
C LEU A 42 10.00 -3.33 -17.93
N LEU A 43 9.95 -2.33 -17.06
CA LEU A 43 8.82 -1.39 -16.95
C LEU A 43 8.89 -0.24 -17.97
N THR A 44 10.08 0.05 -18.48
CA THR A 44 10.32 1.06 -19.52
C THR A 44 9.88 0.52 -20.89
N PRO A 45 9.17 1.31 -21.72
CA PRO A 45 8.83 0.90 -23.08
C PRO A 45 10.09 0.57 -23.89
N SER A 46 10.09 -0.52 -24.65
CA SER A 46 11.20 -0.84 -25.54
C SER A 46 11.15 0.04 -26.80
N VAL A 47 12.21 0.81 -27.06
CA VAL A 47 12.32 1.73 -28.21
C VAL A 47 12.34 0.98 -29.56
N SER A 48 12.57 -0.33 -29.56
CA SER A 48 12.72 -1.16 -30.76
C SER A 48 11.46 -1.95 -31.15
N SER A 49 10.34 -1.83 -30.43
CA SER A 49 9.12 -2.64 -30.65
C SER A 49 8.07 -1.95 -31.53
N ALA A 50 8.45 -0.92 -32.30
CA ALA A 50 7.56 -0.25 -33.25
C ALA A 50 6.89 -1.18 -34.28
N ASP A 51 7.32 -2.46 -34.37
CA ASP A 51 6.73 -3.48 -35.24
C ASP A 51 5.95 -4.60 -34.52
N HIS A 52 5.96 -4.70 -33.17
CA HIS A 52 5.25 -5.76 -32.44
C HIS A 52 4.56 -5.22 -31.17
N GLY A 53 3.39 -4.61 -31.38
CA GLY A 53 2.32 -4.30 -30.43
C GLY A 53 2.48 -4.71 -28.96
N GLU A 54 3.34 -4.02 -28.20
CA GLU A 54 3.26 -4.09 -26.74
C GLU A 54 1.91 -3.50 -26.31
N THR A 55 1.02 -4.36 -25.82
CA THR A 55 -0.33 -3.94 -25.48
C THR A 55 -0.32 -3.16 -24.16
N VAL A 56 -1.27 -2.22 -24.03
CA VAL A 56 -1.55 -1.54 -22.76
C VAL A 56 -1.76 -2.56 -21.62
N ALA A 57 -2.39 -3.70 -21.91
CA ALA A 57 -2.63 -4.78 -20.95
C ALA A 57 -1.32 -5.38 -20.41
N THR A 58 -0.38 -5.73 -21.28
CA THR A 58 0.92 -6.30 -20.87
C THR A 58 1.70 -5.34 -19.98
N ARG A 59 1.63 -4.03 -20.24
CA ARG A 59 2.26 -3.02 -19.37
C ARG A 59 1.60 -2.98 -18.00
N VAL A 60 0.28 -2.90 -17.94
CA VAL A 60 -0.46 -2.92 -16.66
C VAL A 60 -0.10 -4.17 -15.83
N ILE A 61 0.05 -5.33 -16.49
CA ILE A 61 0.46 -6.58 -15.83
C ILE A 61 1.87 -6.48 -15.25
N ALA A 62 2.83 -5.90 -15.99
CA ALA A 62 4.19 -5.69 -15.51
C ALA A 62 4.24 -4.79 -14.27
N PHE A 63 3.56 -3.64 -14.30
CA PHE A 63 3.50 -2.73 -13.15
C PHE A 63 2.80 -3.37 -11.95
N ASN A 64 1.67 -4.04 -12.16
CA ASN A 64 0.96 -4.76 -11.10
C ASN A 64 1.83 -5.84 -10.47
N ALA A 65 2.62 -6.57 -11.26
CA ALA A 65 3.55 -7.58 -10.76
C ALA A 65 4.65 -6.97 -9.87
N ALA A 66 5.19 -5.81 -10.24
CA ALA A 66 6.19 -5.10 -9.45
C ALA A 66 5.59 -4.56 -8.12
N ILE A 67 4.43 -3.90 -8.19
CA ILE A 67 3.70 -3.43 -7.01
C ILE A 67 3.37 -4.60 -6.08
N ALA A 68 2.93 -5.75 -6.62
CA ALA A 68 2.68 -6.96 -5.85
C ALA A 68 3.94 -7.51 -5.18
N ALA A 69 5.04 -7.61 -5.91
CA ALA A 69 6.30 -8.14 -5.37
C ALA A 69 6.83 -7.29 -4.20
N TYR A 70 6.78 -5.96 -4.31
CA TYR A 70 7.26 -5.05 -3.27
C TYR A 70 6.25 -4.84 -2.15
N GLY A 71 4.98 -4.59 -2.47
CA GLY A 71 3.92 -4.31 -1.49
C GLY A 71 3.64 -5.49 -0.56
N ASN A 72 3.70 -6.74 -1.06
CA ASN A 72 3.56 -7.93 -0.21
C ASN A 72 4.72 -8.13 0.79
N LYS A 73 5.81 -7.38 0.62
CA LYS A 73 6.97 -7.34 1.53
C LYS A 73 7.09 -6.02 2.26
N GLU A 74 6.08 -5.16 2.17
CA GLU A 74 6.04 -3.83 2.78
C GLU A 74 7.23 -2.94 2.38
N ARG A 75 7.76 -3.18 1.17
CA ARG A 75 8.84 -2.38 0.56
C ARG A 75 8.26 -1.13 -0.09
N TRP A 76 7.75 -0.23 0.75
CA TRP A 76 6.94 0.92 0.33
C TRP A 76 7.70 1.91 -0.54
N ALA A 77 8.99 2.15 -0.26
CA ALA A 77 9.83 3.01 -1.09
C ALA A 77 9.90 2.50 -2.54
N GLU A 78 10.11 1.19 -2.75
CA GLU A 78 10.10 0.63 -4.10
C GLU A 78 8.72 0.63 -4.77
N VAL A 79 7.63 0.57 -3.99
CA VAL A 79 6.27 0.76 -4.55
C VAL A 79 6.11 2.20 -5.06
N LEU A 80 6.64 3.19 -4.34
CA LEU A 80 6.66 4.59 -4.80
C LEU A 80 7.48 4.74 -6.07
N ASP A 81 8.71 4.19 -6.11
CA ASP A 81 9.57 4.23 -7.30
C ASP A 81 8.84 3.63 -8.53
N VAL A 82 8.14 2.50 -8.35
CA VAL A 82 7.38 1.86 -9.43
C VAL A 82 6.18 2.71 -9.87
N TYR A 83 5.49 3.37 -8.94
CA TYR A 83 4.36 4.24 -9.27
C TYR A 83 4.81 5.53 -9.97
N GLU A 84 5.96 6.10 -9.61
CA GLU A 84 6.56 7.25 -10.32
C GLU A 84 6.95 6.91 -11.76
N MET A 85 7.30 5.65 -12.03
CA MET A 85 7.56 5.16 -13.39
C MET A 85 6.28 4.84 -14.18
N LEU A 86 5.12 4.78 -13.53
CA LEU A 86 3.84 4.47 -14.18
C LEU A 86 3.34 5.69 -14.97
N PRO A 87 3.16 5.57 -16.30
CA PRO A 87 2.65 6.70 -17.09
C PRO A 87 1.23 7.09 -16.68
N GLU A 88 0.94 8.39 -16.68
CA GLU A 88 -0.35 8.95 -16.27
C GLU A 88 -1.55 8.30 -16.97
N ASN A 89 -1.40 7.95 -18.25
CA ASN A 89 -2.47 7.30 -19.02
C ASN A 89 -2.80 5.87 -18.54
N LEU A 90 -1.98 5.27 -17.68
CA LEU A 90 -2.20 3.98 -17.04
C LEU A 90 -2.65 4.09 -15.58
N HIS A 91 -2.67 5.28 -14.98
CA HIS A 91 -3.15 5.45 -13.60
C HIS A 91 -4.59 4.94 -13.40
N PRO A 92 -5.54 5.20 -14.33
CA PRO A 92 -6.92 4.68 -14.21
C PRO A 92 -7.04 3.15 -14.21
N GLU A 93 -6.00 2.43 -14.65
CA GLU A 93 -5.97 0.96 -14.68
C GLU A 93 -5.58 0.34 -13.32
N LEU A 94 -5.02 1.14 -12.40
CA LEU A 94 -4.73 0.70 -11.03
C LEU A 94 -6.05 0.47 -10.27
N LYS A 95 -6.21 -0.75 -9.75
CA LYS A 95 -7.44 -1.16 -9.05
C LYS A 95 -7.17 -2.20 -7.98
N GLY A 96 -8.14 -2.34 -7.08
CA GLY A 96 -8.12 -3.34 -6.01
C GLY A 96 -6.88 -3.21 -5.13
N TRP A 97 -6.19 -4.33 -4.91
CA TRP A 97 -5.02 -4.37 -4.03
C TRP A 97 -3.86 -3.48 -4.49
N HIS A 98 -3.59 -3.37 -5.80
CA HIS A 98 -2.46 -2.56 -6.31
C HIS A 98 -2.65 -1.07 -6.03
N LEU A 99 -3.86 -0.55 -6.25
CA LEU A 99 -4.22 0.83 -5.88
C LEU A 99 -4.04 1.05 -4.37
N GLY A 100 -4.55 0.11 -3.55
CA GLY A 100 -4.40 0.19 -2.10
C GLY A 100 -2.93 0.19 -1.65
N ALA A 101 -2.09 -0.61 -2.30
CA ALA A 101 -0.64 -0.66 -2.01
C ALA A 101 0.06 0.66 -2.35
N VAL A 102 -0.30 1.31 -3.46
CA VAL A 102 0.24 2.64 -3.83
C VAL A 102 -0.17 3.71 -2.83
N ILE A 103 -1.44 3.75 -2.42
CA ILE A 103 -1.92 4.71 -1.42
C ILE A 103 -1.25 4.46 -0.06
N MET A 104 -1.13 3.20 0.35
CA MET A 104 -0.40 2.83 1.57
C MET A 104 1.08 3.24 1.50
N ALA A 105 1.73 3.07 0.35
CA ALA A 105 3.12 3.45 0.16
C ALA A 105 3.34 4.95 0.36
N HIS A 106 2.45 5.79 -0.20
CA HIS A 106 2.47 7.24 0.04
C HIS A 106 2.24 7.56 1.51
N ALA A 107 1.24 6.95 2.15
CA ALA A 107 0.94 7.15 3.57
C ALA A 107 2.11 6.78 4.52
N LYS A 108 2.99 5.88 4.09
CA LYS A 108 4.18 5.41 4.82
C LYS A 108 5.46 6.15 4.45
N ALA A 109 5.42 7.10 3.53
CA ALA A 109 6.58 7.93 3.20
C ALA A 109 7.05 8.75 4.42
N GLU A 110 8.31 9.16 4.44
CA GLU A 110 8.81 10.03 5.52
C GLU A 110 8.33 11.48 5.34
N ASP A 111 8.27 11.94 4.10
CA ASP A 111 7.89 13.30 3.73
C ASP A 111 6.38 13.54 3.85
N LYS A 112 6.01 14.68 4.46
CA LYS A 112 4.61 15.03 4.72
C LYS A 112 3.82 15.31 3.44
N GLU A 113 4.41 15.93 2.43
CA GLU A 113 3.75 16.23 1.15
C GLU A 113 3.48 14.93 0.40
N VAL A 114 4.44 14.00 0.40
CA VAL A 114 4.24 12.66 -0.19
C VAL A 114 3.12 11.90 0.51
N LYS A 115 3.00 11.99 1.84
CA LYS A 115 1.85 11.41 2.57
C LYS A 115 0.51 12.00 2.12
N LEU A 116 0.43 13.32 1.91
CA LEU A 116 -0.80 13.98 1.50
C LEU A 116 -1.26 13.56 0.09
N ARG A 117 -0.31 13.23 -0.80
CA ARG A 117 -0.62 12.67 -2.12
C ARG A 117 -1.39 11.34 -2.06
N ALA A 118 -1.31 10.59 -0.95
CA ALA A 118 -2.17 9.42 -0.74
C ALA A 118 -3.66 9.77 -0.81
N LEU A 119 -4.06 10.95 -0.33
CA LEU A 119 -5.45 11.42 -0.34
C LEU A 119 -5.89 11.88 -1.71
N GLU A 120 -4.99 12.50 -2.48
CA GLU A 120 -5.23 12.86 -3.88
C GLU A 120 -5.55 11.62 -4.70
N ILE A 121 -4.66 10.61 -4.66
CA ILE A 121 -4.83 9.33 -5.37
C ILE A 121 -6.08 8.59 -4.89
N PHE A 122 -6.36 8.60 -3.58
CA PHE A 122 -7.58 8.00 -3.04
C PHE A 122 -8.83 8.68 -3.61
N ASN A 123 -8.87 10.01 -3.66
CA ASN A 123 -10.03 10.77 -4.11
C ASN A 123 -10.27 10.59 -5.62
N GLU A 124 -9.21 10.50 -6.42
CA GLU A 124 -9.29 10.19 -7.86
C GLU A 124 -9.91 8.81 -8.15
N HIS A 125 -9.82 7.88 -7.20
CA HIS A 125 -10.28 6.50 -7.34
C HIS A 125 -11.30 6.07 -6.28
N LYS A 126 -11.99 7.03 -5.66
CA LYS A 126 -12.84 6.82 -4.47
C LYS A 126 -13.98 5.82 -4.70
N ASP A 127 -14.52 5.77 -5.91
CA ASP A 127 -15.60 4.86 -6.31
C ASP A 127 -15.16 3.39 -6.35
N ARG A 128 -13.86 3.13 -6.43
CA ARG A 128 -13.27 1.77 -6.54
C ARG A 128 -12.35 1.44 -5.37
N ALA A 129 -12.30 2.30 -4.35
CA ALA A 129 -11.42 2.15 -3.20
C ALA A 129 -11.86 0.98 -2.31
N GLY A 130 -10.96 0.00 -2.15
CA GLY A 130 -11.13 -1.12 -1.23
C GLY A 130 -10.61 -0.85 0.18
N ASP A 131 -10.67 -1.87 1.03
CA ASP A 131 -10.19 -1.87 2.42
C ASP A 131 -8.76 -1.33 2.58
N LEU A 132 -7.82 -1.78 1.74
CA LEU A 132 -6.43 -1.34 1.79
C LEU A 132 -6.25 0.13 1.38
N ALA A 133 -7.01 0.60 0.39
CA ALA A 133 -6.98 1.99 -0.07
C ALA A 133 -7.47 2.94 1.03
N TYR A 134 -8.60 2.60 1.66
CA TYR A 134 -9.08 3.33 2.84
C TYR A 134 -8.07 3.29 3.98
N GLY A 135 -7.49 2.13 4.26
CA GLY A 135 -6.47 2.00 5.29
C GLY A 135 -5.23 2.86 5.04
N GLY A 136 -4.82 3.02 3.78
CA GLY A 136 -3.76 3.94 3.39
C GLY A 136 -4.17 5.40 3.62
N ALA A 137 -5.35 5.82 3.16
CA ALA A 137 -5.85 7.19 3.35
C ALA A 137 -5.97 7.57 4.85
N ILE A 138 -6.54 6.69 5.67
CA ILE A 138 -6.65 6.89 7.13
C ILE A 138 -5.26 6.96 7.78
N THR A 139 -4.31 6.13 7.32
CA THR A 139 -2.93 6.20 7.81
C THR A 139 -2.28 7.54 7.45
N ALA A 140 -2.47 8.04 6.23
CA ALA A 140 -1.95 9.34 5.83
C ALA A 140 -2.53 10.45 6.71
N LEU A 141 -3.86 10.49 6.91
CA LEU A 141 -4.53 11.47 7.78
C LEU A 141 -4.03 11.42 9.22
N LEU A 142 -3.82 10.23 9.78
CA LEU A 142 -3.25 10.08 11.12
C LEU A 142 -1.84 10.68 11.21
N GLU A 143 -1.01 10.37 10.22
CA GLU A 143 0.39 10.76 10.18
C GLU A 143 0.61 12.23 9.80
N THR A 144 -0.42 12.89 9.25
CA THR A 144 -0.46 14.34 8.99
C THR A 144 -1.25 15.12 10.04
N GLU A 145 -1.67 14.46 11.13
CA GLU A 145 -2.39 15.00 12.28
C GLU A 145 -3.83 15.49 12.00
N GLN A 146 -4.45 14.97 10.93
CA GLN A 146 -5.84 15.24 10.54
C GLN A 146 -6.79 14.22 11.19
N PHE A 147 -6.84 14.20 12.52
CA PHE A 147 -7.49 13.12 13.28
C PHE A 147 -9.00 13.00 13.02
N ASP A 148 -9.73 14.12 12.97
CA ASP A 148 -11.19 14.08 12.75
C ASP A 148 -11.55 13.56 11.36
N GLU A 149 -10.76 13.90 10.35
CA GLU A 149 -10.91 13.38 8.99
C GLU A 149 -10.60 11.88 8.94
N ALA A 150 -9.56 11.42 9.65
CA ALA A 150 -9.23 9.99 9.75
C ALA A 150 -10.41 9.19 10.33
N LEU A 151 -11.08 9.74 11.35
CA LEU A 151 -12.25 9.13 11.97
C LEU A 151 -13.48 9.18 11.07
N ALA A 152 -13.67 10.26 10.32
CA ALA A 152 -14.74 10.36 9.32
C ALA A 152 -14.58 9.32 8.20
N PHE A 153 -13.35 9.07 7.73
CA PHE A 153 -13.07 8.01 6.75
C PHE A 153 -13.35 6.62 7.32
N ALA A 154 -13.01 6.39 8.59
CA ALA A 154 -13.29 5.12 9.25
C ALA A 154 -14.81 4.88 9.40
N GLU A 155 -15.58 5.94 9.65
CA GLU A 155 -17.05 5.88 9.67
C GLU A 155 -17.65 5.66 8.28
N ASP A 156 -17.12 6.30 7.24
CA ASP A 156 -17.50 6.04 5.83
C ASP A 156 -17.28 4.57 5.46
N MET A 157 -16.18 3.94 5.91
CA MET A 157 -15.98 2.50 5.72
C MET A 157 -17.11 1.67 6.36
N LYS A 158 -17.56 2.02 7.57
CA LYS A 158 -18.68 1.31 8.22
C LYS A 158 -19.98 1.48 7.45
N GLN A 159 -20.27 2.69 6.99
CA GLN A 159 -21.48 2.99 6.20
C GLN A 159 -21.52 2.22 4.88
N LYS A 160 -20.34 1.99 4.29
CA LYS A 160 -20.16 1.18 3.08
C LYS A 160 -20.00 -0.32 3.34
N GLU A 161 -20.13 -0.75 4.59
CA GLU A 161 -19.96 -2.15 5.02
C GLU A 161 -18.57 -2.74 4.67
N ILE A 162 -17.55 -1.88 4.56
CA ILE A 162 -16.16 -2.29 4.34
C ILE A 162 -15.55 -2.65 5.70
N ALA A 163 -15.23 -3.92 5.89
CA ALA A 163 -14.62 -4.41 7.12
C ALA A 163 -13.27 -3.73 7.40
N TRP A 164 -13.08 -3.27 8.63
CA TRP A 164 -11.80 -2.70 9.05
C TRP A 164 -10.73 -3.78 9.18
N GLY A 165 -9.60 -3.56 8.50
CA GLY A 165 -8.36 -4.31 8.70
C GLY A 165 -7.61 -3.89 9.96
N LYS A 166 -6.55 -4.65 10.31
CA LYS A 166 -5.69 -4.37 11.48
C LYS A 166 -5.12 -2.95 11.46
N ASN A 167 -4.66 -2.50 10.29
CA ASN A 167 -4.11 -1.17 10.08
C ASN A 167 -5.13 -0.05 10.36
N VAL A 168 -6.39 -0.22 9.94
CA VAL A 168 -7.46 0.76 10.20
C VAL A 168 -7.74 0.87 11.69
N TYR A 169 -7.90 -0.27 12.38
CA TYR A 169 -8.10 -0.27 13.84
C TYR A 169 -6.96 0.42 14.57
N GLN A 170 -5.71 0.11 14.22
CA GLN A 170 -4.54 0.75 14.80
C GLN A 170 -4.57 2.26 14.55
N ALA A 171 -4.82 2.69 13.30
CA ALA A 171 -4.80 4.10 12.96
C ALA A 171 -5.91 4.90 13.66
N VAL A 172 -7.13 4.36 13.72
CA VAL A 172 -8.28 4.97 14.41
C VAL A 172 -8.02 5.09 15.90
N VAL A 173 -7.52 4.04 16.54
CA VAL A 173 -7.18 4.06 17.98
C VAL A 173 -6.15 5.15 18.25
N LEU A 174 -5.05 5.17 17.48
CA LEU A 174 -4.03 6.21 17.61
C LEU A 174 -4.58 7.63 17.35
N ALA A 175 -5.49 7.80 16.38
CA ALA A 175 -6.12 9.09 16.10
C ALA A 175 -6.96 9.57 17.29
N LEU A 176 -7.78 8.69 17.89
CA LEU A 176 -8.58 9.00 19.09
C LEU A 176 -7.69 9.42 20.26
N ILE A 177 -6.59 8.70 20.49
CA ILE A 177 -5.63 9.01 21.56
C ILE A 177 -4.98 10.37 21.31
N ARG A 178 -4.43 10.59 20.10
CA ARG A 178 -3.72 11.84 19.76
C ARG A 178 -4.64 13.06 19.71
N ARG A 179 -5.92 12.87 19.41
CA ARG A 179 -6.97 13.89 19.50
C ARG A 179 -7.36 14.22 20.95
N GLY A 180 -6.99 13.39 21.93
CA GLY A 180 -7.29 13.58 23.34
C GLY A 180 -8.58 12.90 23.83
N THR A 181 -9.13 11.96 23.07
CA THR A 181 -10.33 11.17 23.42
C THR A 181 -9.94 9.71 23.68
N ALA A 182 -9.06 9.46 24.66
CA ALA A 182 -8.53 8.14 24.93
C ALA A 182 -9.59 7.14 25.43
N GLU A 183 -10.63 7.63 26.11
CA GLU A 183 -11.76 6.84 26.59
C GLU A 183 -12.53 6.22 25.42
N GLU A 184 -12.72 6.96 24.32
CA GLU A 184 -13.35 6.44 23.09
C GLU A 184 -12.48 5.33 22.47
N ALA A 185 -11.15 5.48 22.53
CA ALA A 185 -10.22 4.46 22.04
C ALA A 185 -10.33 3.16 22.85
N VAL A 186 -10.45 3.26 24.18
CA VAL A 186 -10.68 2.11 25.07
C VAL A 186 -12.03 1.45 24.74
N GLN A 187 -13.11 2.22 24.64
CA GLN A 187 -14.44 1.70 24.31
C GLN A 187 -14.46 0.95 22.98
N LEU A 188 -13.78 1.50 21.96
CA LEU A 188 -13.64 0.87 20.65
C LEU A 188 -12.90 -0.47 20.74
N LEU A 189 -11.79 -0.52 21.48
CA LEU A 189 -11.02 -1.74 21.69
C LEU A 189 -11.83 -2.80 22.43
N GLU A 190 -12.51 -2.41 23.52
CA GLU A 190 -13.35 -3.33 24.28
C GLU A 190 -14.52 -3.89 23.46
N ALA A 191 -15.18 -3.04 22.66
CA ALA A 191 -16.26 -3.48 21.77
C ALA A 191 -15.74 -4.53 20.78
N ARG A 192 -14.52 -4.34 20.27
CA ARG A 192 -13.86 -5.30 19.40
C ARG A 192 -13.52 -6.61 20.11
N VAL A 193 -13.04 -6.58 21.36
CA VAL A 193 -12.81 -7.79 22.20
C VAL A 193 -14.11 -8.59 22.30
N ARG A 194 -15.19 -7.91 22.69
CA ARG A 194 -16.50 -8.54 22.88
C ARG A 194 -17.01 -9.20 21.60
N SER A 195 -16.71 -8.64 20.43
CA SER A 195 -17.10 -9.22 19.13
C SER A 195 -16.23 -10.39 18.65
N MET A 196 -14.94 -10.47 19.05
CA MET A 196 -14.00 -11.50 18.57
C MET A 196 -13.96 -12.75 19.46
N GLY A 197 -14.49 -12.70 20.67
CA GLY A 197 -14.30 -13.77 21.66
C GLY A 197 -12.87 -13.79 22.20
N ASN A 198 -12.53 -14.83 22.97
CA ASN A 198 -11.35 -14.88 23.85
C ASN A 198 -10.00 -15.13 23.11
N ALA A 199 -9.73 -14.46 21.99
CA ALA A 199 -8.51 -14.60 21.19
C ALA A 199 -7.45 -13.52 21.57
N PRO A 200 -6.31 -13.90 22.19
CA PRO A 200 -5.33 -12.94 22.76
C PRO A 200 -4.51 -12.15 21.74
N ASP A 201 -4.43 -12.61 20.50
CA ASP A 201 -3.40 -12.17 19.53
C ASP A 201 -3.63 -10.76 18.97
N GLY A 202 -4.86 -10.23 19.08
CA GLY A 202 -5.19 -8.87 18.64
C GLY A 202 -4.58 -7.77 19.50
N TYR A 203 -4.20 -8.08 20.74
CA TYR A 203 -3.89 -7.07 21.77
C TYR A 203 -2.41 -6.97 22.13
N LEU A 204 -1.59 -8.01 21.83
CA LEU A 204 -0.17 -8.02 22.22
C LEU A 204 0.62 -6.84 21.65
N ASN A 205 0.41 -6.51 20.37
CA ASN A 205 1.16 -5.44 19.72
C ASN A 205 0.80 -4.03 20.25
N ILE A 206 -0.46 -3.82 20.65
CA ILE A 206 -0.93 -2.52 21.17
C ILE A 206 -0.52 -2.39 22.64
N ILE A 207 -0.66 -3.45 23.44
CA ILE A 207 -0.21 -3.47 24.83
C ILE A 207 1.32 -3.30 24.91
N GLN A 208 2.09 -3.98 24.03
CA GLN A 208 3.55 -3.84 23.94
C GLN A 208 3.97 -2.42 23.59
N PHE A 209 3.30 -1.79 22.61
CA PHE A 209 3.54 -0.39 22.25
C PHE A 209 3.39 0.57 23.44
N TYR A 210 2.47 0.28 24.38
CA TYR A 210 2.29 1.05 25.60
C TYR A 210 3.29 0.70 26.71
N THR A 211 3.59 -0.57 26.95
CA THR A 211 4.59 -0.98 27.96
C THR A 211 6.01 -0.53 27.62
N ASP A 212 6.34 -0.36 26.34
CA ASP A 212 7.67 0.07 25.89
C ASP A 212 7.88 1.60 26.01
N ARG A 213 6.80 2.40 26.14
CA ARG A 213 6.88 3.87 26.27
C ARG A 213 6.47 4.43 27.63
N HIS A 214 5.77 3.65 28.45
CA HIS A 214 5.49 3.98 29.85
C HIS A 214 5.88 2.79 30.74
N PRO A 215 7.11 2.74 31.27
CA PRO A 215 7.37 1.87 32.40
C PRO A 215 6.42 2.25 33.54
N ARG A 216 5.96 1.26 34.30
CA ARG A 216 4.89 1.28 35.33
C ARG A 216 4.91 2.40 36.39
N SER A 217 5.85 3.35 36.37
CA SER A 217 6.01 4.40 37.38
C SER A 217 4.86 5.41 37.44
N ASP A 218 4.08 5.59 36.37
CA ASP A 218 3.08 6.67 36.31
C ASP A 218 1.69 6.22 36.81
N ALA A 219 1.52 4.93 37.14
CA ALA A 219 0.27 4.37 37.62
C ALA A 219 0.09 4.47 39.16
N GLU A 220 1.09 4.97 39.89
CA GLU A 220 1.07 5.05 41.37
C GLU A 220 0.83 6.47 41.92
N GLN A 221 0.39 7.42 41.10
CA GLN A 221 0.08 8.79 41.55
C GLN A 221 -1.34 9.27 41.24
N MET A 222 -2.35 8.42 41.48
CA MET A 222 -3.73 8.87 41.74
C MET A 222 -4.12 8.61 43.19
#